data_AF-A0A920RD23-F1
#
_entry.id   AF-A0A920RD23-F1
#
_cell.length_a   1.000
_cell.length_b   1.000
_cell.length_c   1.000
_cell.angle_alpha   90.00
_cell.angle_beta   90.00
_cell.angle_gamma   90.00
#
_symmetry.space_group_name_H-M   'P 1'
#
loop_
_entity.id
_entity.type
_entity.pdbx_description
1 polymer ?
#
loop_
_entity_poly.entity_id
_entity_poly.type
_entity_poly.pdbx_seq_one_letter_code
_entity_poly.pdbx_strand_id
1 'polypeptide(L)'
;MGHPFVPVYLIPLVEVVGGGGNTHDVLDWAVGLYDPLGKAPLRLQTEIEGYIANRLQRVVFEEALSLVANGICDYDDIDKAVTLGPGLDGPSRGQSFIAI
;
A
#
# COMPACT_ATOMS: atom_id res chain seq x y z
N MET A 1 7.30 12.09 -8.67
CA MET A 1 6.87 10.82 -9.31
C MET A 1 5.68 10.30 -8.54
N GLY A 2 4.63 9.85 -9.23
CA GLY A 2 3.48 9.18 -8.60
C GLY A 2 3.53 7.69 -8.95
N HIS A 3 3.54 6.83 -7.94
CA HIS A 3 3.49 5.38 -8.06
C HIS A 3 2.08 4.90 -7.71
N PRO A 4 1.20 4.65 -8.71
CA PRO A 4 -0.13 4.14 -8.44
C PRO A 4 -0.09 2.63 -8.14
N PHE A 5 -0.96 2.19 -7.25
CA PHE A 5 -1.16 0.76 -7.04
C PHE A 5 -2.12 0.19 -8.10
N VAL A 6 -1.80 -0.99 -8.66
CA VAL A 6 -2.54 -1.58 -9.78
C VAL A 6 -3.58 -2.60 -9.30
N PRO A 7 -4.79 -2.66 -9.89
CA PRO A 7 -5.28 -1.84 -11.01
C PRO A 7 -5.72 -0.44 -10.56
N VAL A 8 -5.22 0.57 -11.27
CA VAL A 8 -5.30 2.00 -10.90
C VAL A 8 -6.75 2.51 -10.73
N TYR A 9 -7.72 1.90 -11.40
CA TYR A 9 -9.13 2.32 -11.33
C TYR A 9 -9.89 1.77 -10.12
N LEU A 10 -9.40 0.69 -9.49
CA LEU A 10 -10.02 0.12 -8.27
C LEU A 10 -9.33 0.62 -7.01
N ILE A 11 -8.01 0.77 -7.06
CA ILE A 11 -7.21 1.07 -5.86
C ILE A 11 -6.88 2.57 -5.87
N PRO A 12 -7.36 3.34 -4.88
CA PRO A 12 -7.19 4.78 -4.88
C PRO A 12 -5.76 5.22 -4.50
N LEU A 13 -4.95 4.33 -3.94
CA LEU A 13 -3.63 4.65 -3.40
C LEU A 13 -2.65 5.08 -4.51
N VAL A 14 -2.01 6.23 -4.30
CA VAL A 14 -0.92 6.73 -5.14
C VAL A 14 0.21 7.23 -4.26
N GLU A 15 1.40 6.66 -4.36
CA GLU A 15 2.56 7.11 -3.58
C GLU A 15 3.30 8.23 -4.32
N VAL A 16 3.39 9.41 -3.72
CA VAL A 16 3.99 10.62 -4.30
C VAL A 16 5.37 10.85 -3.70
N VAL A 17 6.41 10.76 -4.53
CA VAL A 17 7.82 10.98 -4.18
C VAL A 17 8.36 12.23 -4.86
N GLY A 18 9.12 13.02 -4.10
CA GLY A 18 9.98 14.07 -4.64
C GLY A 18 11.39 13.56 -4.87
N GLY A 19 11.95 13.84 -6.05
CA GLY A 19 13.39 13.67 -6.28
C GLY A 19 14.18 14.76 -5.54
N GLY A 20 15.49 14.57 -5.40
CA GLY A 20 16.36 15.42 -4.56
C GLY A 20 16.43 16.92 -4.87
N GLY A 21 15.77 17.41 -5.92
CA GLY A 21 15.66 18.83 -6.27
C GLY A 21 14.26 19.45 -6.14
N ASN A 22 13.25 18.68 -5.70
CA ASN A 22 11.88 19.17 -5.63
C ASN A 22 11.62 19.97 -4.35
N THR A 23 10.95 21.12 -4.47
CA THR A 23 10.48 21.89 -3.31
C THR A 23 9.22 21.28 -2.72
N HIS A 24 8.92 21.61 -1.46
CA HIS A 24 7.68 21.18 -0.80
C HIS A 24 6.42 21.60 -1.57
N ASP A 25 6.42 22.81 -2.16
CA ASP A 25 5.30 23.33 -2.94
C ASP A 25 4.96 22.46 -4.16
N VAL A 26 5.98 21.90 -4.83
CA VAL A 26 5.77 20.99 -5.98
C VAL A 26 5.12 19.69 -5.54
N LEU A 27 5.48 19.18 -4.36
CA LEU A 27 4.88 17.98 -3.81
C LEU A 27 3.45 18.21 -3.35
N ASP A 28 3.20 19.34 -2.70
CA ASP A 28 1.85 19.70 -2.25
C ASP A 28 0.90 19.94 -3.43
N TRP A 29 1.39 20.58 -4.49
CA TRP A 29 0.66 20.68 -5.75
C TRP A 29 0.36 19.30 -6.36
N ALA A 30 1.36 18.41 -6.41
CA ALA A 30 1.17 17.07 -6.98
C ALA A 30 0.18 16.24 -6.17
N VAL A 31 0.21 16.32 -4.83
CA VAL A 31 -0.77 15.68 -3.94
C VAL A 31 -2.17 16.26 -4.19
N GLY A 32 -2.30 17.58 -4.29
CA GLY A 32 -3.58 18.25 -4.56
C GLY A 32 -4.23 17.88 -5.89
N LEU A 33 -3.44 17.45 -6.88
CA LEU A 33 -3.95 16.98 -8.17
C LEU A 33 -4.74 15.66 -8.06
N TYR A 34 -4.41 14.82 -7.08
CA TYR A 34 -5.01 13.48 -6.93
C TYR A 34 -6.35 13.48 -6.18
N ASP A 35 -6.57 14.43 -5.28
CA ASP A 35 -7.81 14.54 -4.49
C ASP A 35 -9.09 14.64 -5.35
N PRO A 36 -9.20 15.56 -6.35
CA PRO A 36 -10.40 15.63 -7.20
C PRO A 36 -10.60 14.40 -8.10
N LEU A 37 -9.58 13.55 -8.26
CA LEU A 37 -9.65 12.31 -9.02
C LEU A 37 -10.14 11.12 -8.19
N GLY A 38 -10.53 11.34 -6.93
CA GLY A 38 -10.92 10.29 -5.99
C GLY A 38 -9.77 9.37 -5.60
N LYS A 39 -8.53 9.84 -5.73
CA LYS A 39 -7.32 9.12 -5.32
C LYS A 39 -6.95 9.49 -3.88
N ALA A 40 -6.20 8.60 -3.25
CA ALA A 40 -5.63 8.76 -1.92
C ALA A 40 -4.11 8.91 -2.06
N PRO A 41 -3.59 10.12 -2.33
CA PRO A 41 -2.16 10.36 -2.47
C PRO A 41 -1.45 10.21 -1.11
N LEU A 42 -0.41 9.39 -1.07
CA LEU A 42 0.49 9.23 0.07
C LEU A 42 1.81 9.93 -0.22
N ARG A 43 2.09 11.04 0.46
CA ARG A 43 3.35 11.77 0.28
C ARG A 43 4.50 11.09 1.04
N LEU A 44 5.54 10.69 0.31
CA LEU A 44 6.79 10.21 0.89
C LEU A 44 7.72 11.39 1.19
N GLN A 45 8.32 11.38 2.37
CA GLN A 45 9.29 12.41 2.78
C GLN A 45 10.63 12.25 2.06
N THR A 46 11.05 11.00 1.85
CA THR A 46 12.31 10.64 1.21
C THR A 46 12.02 9.54 0.19
N GLU A 47 12.69 9.60 -0.96
CA GLU A 47 12.65 8.53 -1.95
C GLU A 47 13.26 7.25 -1.36
N ILE A 48 12.51 6.15 -1.46
CA ILE A 48 12.95 4.83 -1.05
C ILE A 48 12.66 3.83 -2.17
N GLU A 49 13.55 2.86 -2.34
CA GLU A 49 13.32 1.77 -3.26
C GLU A 49 12.15 0.88 -2.78
N GLY A 50 11.28 0.51 -3.71
CA GLY A 50 10.13 -0.35 -3.46
C GLY A 50 8.91 0.35 -2.86
N TYR A 51 8.98 1.64 -2.54
CA TYR A 51 7.89 2.42 -1.92
C TYR A 51 7.38 1.81 -0.59
N ILE A 52 6.40 2.43 0.07
CA ILE A 52 5.93 1.97 1.39
C ILE A 52 5.04 0.74 1.21
N ALA A 53 4.07 0.80 0.30
CA ALA A 53 3.07 -0.26 0.11
C ALA A 53 3.72 -1.61 -0.27
N ASN A 54 4.60 -1.65 -1.28
CA ASN A 54 5.21 -2.92 -1.69
C ASN A 54 6.17 -3.47 -0.62
N ARG A 55 6.84 -2.60 0.15
CA ARG A 55 7.70 -3.03 1.26
C ARG A 55 6.89 -3.70 2.37
N LEU A 56 5.73 -3.16 2.71
CA LEU A 56 4.82 -3.78 3.68
C LEU A 56 4.27 -5.10 3.15
N GLN A 57 3.83 -5.14 1.90
CA GLN A 57 3.34 -6.37 1.27
C GLN A 57 4.39 -7.47 1.27
N ARG A 58 5.65 -7.15 0.94
CA ARG A 58 6.75 -8.12 0.98
C ARG A 58 6.94 -8.72 2.37
N VAL A 59 6.94 -7.89 3.42
CA VAL A 59 7.13 -8.37 4.80
C VAL A 59 5.97 -9.27 5.23
N VAL A 60 4.72 -8.86 4.93
CA VAL A 60 3.54 -9.68 5.24
C VAL A 60 3.60 -11.01 4.49
N PHE A 61 3.99 -11.00 3.23
CA PHE A 61 4.11 -12.20 2.41
C PHE A 61 5.22 -13.14 2.91
N GLU A 62 6.40 -12.60 3.24
CA GLU A 62 7.51 -13.37 3.81
C GLU A 62 7.11 -14.05 5.13
N GLU A 63 6.40 -13.33 6.00
CA GLU A 63 5.90 -13.89 7.26
C GLU A 63 4.83 -14.96 7.04
N ALA A 64 3.88 -14.72 6.13
CA ALA A 64 2.87 -15.71 5.76
C ALA A 64 3.50 -17.02 5.28
N LEU A 65 4.52 -16.94 4.42
CA LEU A 65 5.26 -18.11 3.97
C LEU A 65 5.99 -18.81 5.12
N SER A 66 6.60 -18.05 6.04
CA SER A 66 7.26 -18.60 7.24
C SER A 66 6.29 -19.38 8.11
N LEU A 67 5.08 -18.85 8.37
CA LEU A 67 4.07 -19.51 9.20
C LEU A 67 3.62 -20.85 8.60
N VAL A 68 3.39 -20.89 7.29
CA VAL A 68 3.02 -22.11 6.57
C VAL A 68 4.18 -23.11 6.55
N ALA A 69 5.41 -22.64 6.26
CA ALA A 69 6.60 -23.49 6.21
C ALA A 69 6.90 -24.16 7.56
N ASN A 70 6.60 -23.48 8.68
CA ASN A 70 6.73 -24.03 10.03
C ASN A 70 5.53 -24.85 10.49
N GLY A 71 4.52 -25.06 9.64
CA GLY A 71 3.33 -25.86 9.95
C GLY A 71 2.42 -25.25 11.02
N ILE A 72 2.49 -23.93 11.22
CA ILE A 72 1.67 -23.22 12.22
C ILE A 72 0.22 -23.07 11.76
N CYS A 73 0.02 -22.88 10.45
CA CYS A 73 -1.29 -22.73 9.81
C CYS A 73 -1.21 -23.15 8.33
N ASP A 74 -2.37 -23.24 7.67
CA ASP A 74 -2.46 -23.43 6.22
C ASP A 74 -2.71 -22.10 5.48
N TYR A 75 -2.76 -22.16 4.15
CA TYR A 75 -2.97 -20.98 3.31
C TYR A 75 -4.36 -20.35 3.50
N ASP A 76 -5.39 -21.14 3.83
CA ASP A 76 -6.76 -20.65 4.01
C ASP A 76 -6.87 -19.83 5.30
N ASP A 77 -6.15 -20.24 6.35
CA ASP A 77 -6.08 -19.50 7.60
C ASP A 77 -5.33 -18.18 7.45
N ILE A 78 -4.28 -18.13 6.62
CA ILE A 78 -3.61 -16.87 6.25
C ILE A 78 -4.56 -15.93 5.49
N ASP A 79 -5.27 -16.45 4.48
CA ASP A 79 -6.21 -15.63 3.69
C ASP A 79 -7.32 -15.03 4.56
N LYS A 80 -7.89 -15.84 5.47
CA LYS A 80 -8.84 -15.35 6.48
C LYS A 80 -8.21 -14.32 7.39
N ALA A 81 -6.98 -14.55 7.88
CA ALA A 81 -6.32 -13.63 8.81
C ALA A 81 -6.09 -12.27 8.17
N VAL A 82 -5.61 -12.21 6.93
CA VAL A 82 -5.35 -10.95 6.20
C VAL A 82 -6.66 -10.26 5.81
N THR A 83 -7.65 -11.01 5.34
CA THR A 83 -8.92 -10.46 4.85
C THR A 83 -9.84 -10.02 5.98
N LEU A 84 -9.85 -10.73 7.13
CA LEU A 84 -10.77 -10.48 8.24
C LEU A 84 -10.13 -9.74 9.42
N GLY A 85 -8.79 -9.66 9.48
CA GLY A 85 -8.07 -9.08 10.61
C GLY A 85 -7.56 -7.67 10.33
N PRO A 86 -6.23 -7.49 10.17
CA PRO A 86 -5.58 -6.18 10.24
C PRO A 86 -5.98 -5.20 9.14
N GLY A 87 -6.65 -5.66 8.07
CA GLY A 87 -7.19 -4.81 7.02
C GLY A 87 -8.60 -4.23 7.28
N LEU A 88 -9.40 -4.81 8.19
CA LEU A 88 -10.81 -4.42 8.38
C LEU A 88 -11.06 -3.40 9.51
N ASP A 89 -10.20 -3.33 10.53
CA ASP A 89 -10.42 -2.48 11.71
C ASP A 89 -9.69 -1.11 11.67
N GLY A 90 -9.24 -0.66 10.48
CA GLY A 90 -8.69 0.69 10.27
C GLY A 90 -9.76 1.75 9.96
N PRO A 91 -9.58 3.03 10.37
CA PRO A 91 -10.68 4.01 10.47
C PRO A 91 -11.27 4.55 9.16
N SER A 92 -10.95 3.98 7.99
CA SER A 92 -11.61 4.42 6.75
C SER A 92 -11.43 3.45 5.59
N ARG A 93 -12.56 2.85 5.21
CA ARG A 93 -12.88 2.23 3.92
C ARG A 93 -12.14 0.94 3.57
N GLY A 94 -12.94 -0.11 3.42
CA GLY A 94 -12.53 -1.44 3.01
C GLY A 94 -11.63 -1.41 1.78
N GLN A 95 -10.40 -1.86 1.98
CA GLN A 95 -9.63 -2.45 0.92
C GLN A 95 -9.69 -3.94 1.14
N SER A 96 -10.44 -4.64 0.29
CA SER A 96 -10.20 -6.04 0.05
C SER A 96 -8.73 -6.13 -0.36
N PHE A 97 -7.91 -6.76 0.48
CA PHE A 97 -6.62 -7.27 0.06
C PHE A 97 -6.91 -8.13 -1.17
N ILE A 98 -6.54 -7.65 -2.36
CA ILE A 98 -6.62 -8.48 -3.56
C ILE A 98 -5.64 -9.62 -3.32
N ALA A 99 -6.19 -10.83 -3.36
CA ALA A 99 -5.51 -12.10 -3.22
C ALA A 99 -4.24 -12.16 -4.08
N ILE A 100 -3.28 -12.92 -3.54
CA ILE A 100 -1.96 -13.32 -4.07
C ILE A 100 -1.96 -13.48 -5.60
#